data_AF-A0A2U2AJU4-F1
#
_entry.id   AF-A0A2U2AJU4-F1
#
_cell.length_a   1.000
_cell.length_b   1.000
_cell.length_c   1.000
_cell.angle_alpha   90.00
_cell.angle_beta   90.00
_cell.angle_gamma   90.00
#
_symmetry.space_group_name_H-M   'P 1'
#
loop_
_entity.id
_entity.type
_entity.pdbx_description
1 polymer ?
#
loop_
_entity_poly.entity_id
_entity_poly.type
_entity_poly.pdbx_seq_one_letter_code
_entity_poly.pdbx_strand_id
1 'polypeptide(L)'
;MSGKTINALLSRGIDSTLAQNLANLGYTLQKMKMMTEDELIDKGLSEDQVHKLFLEKRPPIPPSILNRVMYKNKHTCCICRDSSKPIILHHIIEWSESRDHSEENLAVLCLDHHDEAHTKRDLSLTLTADRVRGYKRSWEEDCEKQDIIELYHLKYSSESSSWAWINIPRLFEIFLKKKLEIIPSDLNKVTYEILRDKGFLDQNNILIDEEEWPVKRPSTDFYYLDFWDGKYIADYLATVLEVTLRRLPIIDITENLKQKGWLKSMIKDGSFIALQADFYFKDVDKIEDNKKKNKKAYYRGHGIKIEYSFNPWFCLSSSARHCWMSGHTKQTIVGRVRSIIEEEGELVINISCIASGSYFATHPARVFRM
;
A
#
# COMPACT_ATOMS: atom_id res chain seq x y z
N MET A 1 -9.47 -26.08 -20.42
CA MET A 1 -10.10 -26.81 -19.30
C MET A 1 -9.04 -27.64 -18.58
N SER A 2 -9.03 -27.62 -17.23
CA SER A 2 -8.02 -28.35 -16.45
C SER A 2 -8.38 -29.83 -16.35
N GLY A 3 -7.91 -30.66 -17.30
CA GLY A 3 -8.05 -32.12 -17.21
C GLY A 3 -7.47 -32.72 -15.92
N LYS A 4 -6.52 -32.01 -15.28
CA LYS A 4 -5.99 -32.36 -13.96
C LYS A 4 -7.05 -32.33 -12.86
N THR A 5 -7.94 -31.33 -12.87
CA THR A 5 -9.00 -31.20 -11.85
C THR A 5 -10.01 -32.34 -11.98
N ILE A 6 -10.46 -32.60 -13.21
CA ILE A 6 -11.45 -33.66 -13.49
C ILE A 6 -10.89 -35.02 -13.07
N ASN A 7 -9.66 -35.35 -13.47
CA ASN A 7 -9.00 -36.60 -13.08
C ASN A 7 -8.86 -36.74 -11.56
N ALA A 8 -8.59 -35.63 -10.85
CA ALA A 8 -8.51 -35.64 -9.40
C ALA A 8 -9.87 -35.90 -8.72
N LEU A 9 -10.97 -35.36 -9.26
CA LEU A 9 -12.30 -35.60 -8.71
C LEU A 9 -12.78 -37.03 -9.00
N LEU A 10 -12.55 -37.52 -10.23
CA LEU A 10 -12.84 -38.90 -10.62
C LEU A 10 -12.11 -39.92 -9.73
N SER A 11 -10.82 -39.70 -9.42
CA SER A 11 -10.05 -40.60 -8.55
C SER A 11 -10.56 -40.67 -7.11
N ARG A 12 -11.52 -39.81 -6.73
CA ARG A 12 -12.14 -39.72 -5.40
C ARG A 12 -13.59 -40.23 -5.40
N GLY A 13 -14.02 -40.84 -6.50
CA GLY A 13 -15.36 -41.41 -6.63
C GLY A 13 -16.46 -40.37 -6.88
N ILE A 14 -16.09 -39.17 -7.34
CA ILE A 14 -17.05 -38.18 -7.86
C ILE A 14 -17.36 -38.56 -9.31
N ASP A 15 -18.64 -38.59 -9.69
CA ASP A 15 -19.04 -38.99 -11.03
C ASP A 15 -18.55 -37.99 -12.10
N SER A 16 -18.40 -38.47 -13.33
CA SER A 16 -17.82 -37.67 -14.42
C SER A 16 -18.64 -36.42 -14.74
N THR A 17 -19.96 -36.46 -14.58
CA THR A 17 -20.84 -35.34 -14.89
C THR A 17 -20.66 -34.24 -13.85
N LEU A 18 -20.69 -34.59 -12.56
CA LEU A 18 -20.45 -33.66 -11.47
C LEU A 18 -19.01 -33.12 -11.50
N ALA A 19 -18.02 -33.97 -11.74
CA ALA A 19 -16.61 -33.55 -11.86
C ALA A 19 -16.41 -32.53 -12.99
N GLN A 20 -17.05 -32.74 -14.14
CA GLN A 20 -17.00 -31.81 -15.27
C GLN A 20 -17.72 -30.49 -14.95
N ASN A 21 -18.89 -30.55 -14.32
CA ASN A 21 -19.65 -29.37 -13.90
C ASN A 21 -18.84 -28.52 -12.90
N LEU A 22 -18.28 -29.14 -11.87
CA LEU A 22 -17.44 -28.46 -10.88
C LEU A 22 -16.20 -27.82 -11.52
N ALA A 23 -15.53 -28.53 -12.42
CA ALA A 23 -14.37 -28.00 -13.14
C ALA A 23 -14.75 -26.83 -14.07
N ASN A 24 -15.91 -26.89 -14.73
CA ASN A 24 -16.43 -25.81 -15.58
C ASN A 24 -16.79 -24.56 -14.77
N LEU A 25 -17.31 -24.75 -13.56
CA LEU A 25 -17.55 -23.69 -12.58
C LEU A 25 -16.27 -23.17 -11.90
N GLY A 26 -15.09 -23.70 -12.26
CA GLY A 26 -13.81 -23.26 -11.74
C GLY A 26 -13.49 -23.76 -10.32
N TYR A 27 -14.17 -24.80 -9.83
CA TYR A 27 -13.81 -25.44 -8.57
C TYR A 27 -12.61 -26.36 -8.75
N THR A 28 -11.49 -26.01 -8.12
CA THR A 28 -10.31 -26.87 -8.04
C THR A 28 -10.37 -27.69 -6.75
N LEU A 29 -9.61 -28.80 -6.70
CA LEU A 29 -9.49 -29.61 -5.47
C LEU A 29 -9.05 -28.75 -4.26
N GLN A 30 -8.14 -27.80 -4.48
CA GLN A 30 -7.68 -26.89 -3.44
C GLN A 30 -8.81 -25.98 -2.95
N LYS A 31 -9.63 -25.45 -3.87
CA LYS A 31 -10.79 -24.62 -3.53
C LYS A 31 -11.82 -25.41 -2.73
N MET A 32 -12.09 -26.65 -3.13
CA MET A 32 -13.03 -27.53 -2.42
C MET A 32 -12.55 -27.89 -1.00
N LYS A 33 -11.24 -28.08 -0.79
CA LYS A 33 -10.68 -28.32 0.56
C LYS A 33 -10.75 -27.13 1.51
N MET A 34 -11.09 -25.95 1.01
CA MET A 34 -11.26 -24.72 1.79
C MET A 34 -12.75 -24.35 1.97
N MET A 35 -13.67 -25.15 1.44
CA MET A 35 -15.11 -24.94 1.58
C MET A 35 -15.62 -25.62 2.86
N THR A 36 -16.73 -25.13 3.38
CA THR A 36 -17.41 -25.80 4.50
C THR A 36 -18.06 -27.10 4.04
N GLU A 37 -18.42 -27.96 4.98
CA GLU A 37 -19.16 -29.19 4.71
C GLU A 37 -20.50 -28.89 4.00
N ASP A 38 -21.27 -27.95 4.52
CA ASP A 38 -22.55 -27.50 3.94
C ASP A 38 -22.37 -27.01 2.49
N GLU A 39 -21.33 -26.22 2.22
CA GLU A 39 -21.05 -25.70 0.88
C GLU A 39 -20.70 -26.83 -0.12
N LEU A 40 -20.06 -27.91 0.34
CA LEU A 40 -19.73 -29.06 -0.51
C LEU A 40 -20.94 -29.95 -0.78
N ILE A 41 -21.80 -30.14 0.23
CA ILE A 41 -23.06 -30.87 0.10
C ILE A 41 -24.00 -30.12 -0.86
N ASP A 42 -24.11 -28.80 -0.74
CA ASP A 42 -24.87 -27.94 -1.67
C ASP A 42 -24.36 -28.00 -3.12
N LYS A 43 -23.09 -28.41 -3.31
CA LYS A 43 -22.48 -28.63 -4.63
C LYS A 43 -22.71 -30.03 -5.16
N GLY A 44 -23.43 -30.89 -4.44
CA GLY A 44 -23.81 -32.23 -4.85
C GLY A 44 -22.85 -33.33 -4.41
N LEU A 45 -21.91 -33.04 -3.49
CA LEU A 45 -21.08 -34.10 -2.88
C LEU A 45 -21.86 -34.83 -1.79
N SER A 46 -21.65 -36.13 -1.67
CA SER A 46 -22.16 -36.90 -0.53
C SER A 46 -21.29 -36.69 0.72
N GLU A 47 -21.86 -36.91 1.90
CA GLU A 47 -21.14 -36.84 3.19
C GLU A 47 -19.87 -37.71 3.20
N ASP A 48 -19.92 -38.92 2.63
CA ASP A 48 -18.74 -39.81 2.50
C ASP A 48 -17.65 -39.20 1.61
N GLN A 49 -18.02 -38.54 0.51
CA GLN A 49 -17.07 -37.86 -0.36
C GLN A 49 -16.44 -36.65 0.33
N VAL A 50 -17.21 -35.89 1.11
CA VAL A 50 -16.71 -34.75 1.89
C VAL A 50 -15.75 -35.24 2.98
N HIS A 51 -16.13 -36.28 3.72
CA HIS A 51 -15.28 -36.88 4.74
C HIS A 51 -13.94 -37.35 4.16
N LYS A 52 -13.97 -38.08 3.03
CA LYS A 52 -12.74 -38.52 2.34
C LYS A 52 -11.88 -37.35 1.89
N LEU A 53 -12.50 -36.26 1.40
CA LEU A 53 -11.78 -35.05 1.00
C LEU A 53 -11.06 -34.39 2.19
N PHE A 54 -11.69 -34.41 3.36
CA PHE A 54 -11.19 -33.78 4.59
C PHE A 54 -10.13 -34.58 5.34
N LEU A 55 -10.05 -35.89 5.09
CA LEU A 55 -8.94 -36.75 5.54
C LEU A 55 -7.63 -36.49 4.78
N GLU A 56 -7.69 -35.85 3.62
CA GLU A 56 -6.49 -35.59 2.84
C GLU A 56 -5.59 -34.52 3.48
N LYS A 57 -4.32 -34.52 3.06
CA LYS A 57 -3.36 -33.51 3.49
C LYS A 57 -3.89 -32.09 3.25
N ARG A 58 -3.72 -31.26 4.29
CA ARG A 58 -3.98 -29.82 4.28
C ARG A 58 -3.32 -29.16 3.07
N PRO A 59 -4.05 -28.35 2.27
CA PRO A 59 -3.43 -27.59 1.20
C PRO A 59 -2.51 -26.52 1.77
N PRO A 60 -1.41 -26.16 1.06
CA PRO A 60 -0.54 -25.08 1.49
C PRO A 60 -1.31 -23.76 1.58
N ILE A 61 -0.88 -22.88 2.49
CA ILE A 61 -1.42 -21.51 2.60
C ILE A 61 -1.21 -20.82 1.24
N PRO A 62 -2.25 -20.21 0.64
CA PRO A 62 -2.10 -19.49 -0.61
C PRO A 62 -1.01 -18.41 -0.51
N PRO A 63 -0.07 -18.32 -1.48
CA PRO A 63 1.04 -17.36 -1.40
C PRO A 63 0.61 -15.90 -1.20
N SER A 64 -0.54 -15.51 -1.77
CA SER A 64 -1.08 -14.16 -1.60
C SER A 64 -1.47 -13.83 -0.16
N ILE A 65 -2.03 -14.81 0.56
CA ILE A 65 -2.42 -14.66 1.96
C ILE A 65 -1.16 -14.65 2.82
N LEU A 66 -0.26 -15.61 2.59
CA LEU A 66 1.04 -15.69 3.26
C LEU A 66 1.77 -14.34 3.20
N ASN A 67 1.93 -13.77 2.00
CA ASN A 67 2.63 -12.50 1.81
C ASN A 67 1.98 -11.35 2.60
N ARG A 68 0.64 -11.26 2.62
CA ARG A 68 -0.08 -10.21 3.34
C ARG A 68 0.09 -10.33 4.85
N VAL A 69 -0.10 -11.53 5.41
CA VAL A 69 0.06 -11.75 6.86
C VAL A 69 1.50 -11.45 7.28
N MET A 70 2.48 -11.91 6.51
CA MET A 70 3.90 -11.68 6.80
C MET A 70 4.27 -10.19 6.71
N TYR A 71 3.80 -9.48 5.68
CA TYR A 71 4.05 -8.05 5.52
C TYR A 71 3.43 -7.23 6.68
N LYS A 72 2.15 -7.47 7.00
CA LYS A 72 1.44 -6.74 8.06
C LYS A 72 2.08 -6.89 9.44
N ASN A 73 2.84 -7.96 9.65
CA ASN A 73 3.54 -8.23 10.91
C ASN A 73 5.06 -7.97 10.80
N LYS A 74 5.53 -7.34 9.71
CA LYS A 74 6.95 -7.12 9.42
C LYS A 74 7.82 -8.35 9.62
N HIS A 75 7.32 -9.51 9.18
CA HIS A 75 7.99 -10.80 9.32
C HIS A 75 8.42 -11.13 10.77
N THR A 76 7.67 -10.64 11.75
CA THR A 76 8.02 -10.71 13.17
C THR A 76 6.88 -11.32 13.98
N CYS A 77 7.22 -12.07 15.04
CA CYS A 77 6.23 -12.63 15.97
C CYS A 77 5.34 -11.52 16.56
N CYS A 78 4.02 -11.64 16.44
CA CYS A 78 3.09 -10.61 16.91
C CYS A 78 2.98 -10.52 18.44
N ILE A 79 3.59 -11.45 19.17
CA ILE A 79 3.57 -11.49 20.64
C ILE A 79 4.82 -10.85 21.22
N CYS A 80 6.00 -11.44 20.98
CA CYS A 80 7.25 -10.90 21.54
C CYS A 80 7.91 -9.81 20.69
N ARG A 81 7.49 -9.66 19.43
CA ARG A 81 8.00 -8.64 18.50
C ARG A 81 9.52 -8.71 18.27
N ASP A 82 10.11 -9.88 18.52
CA ASP A 82 11.54 -10.13 18.37
C ASP A 82 11.84 -10.58 16.93
N SER A 83 12.51 -9.69 16.18
CA SER A 83 12.85 -9.89 14.76
C SER A 83 13.97 -10.91 14.54
N SER A 84 14.71 -11.27 15.60
CA SER A 84 15.83 -12.22 15.54
C SER A 84 15.38 -13.68 15.56
N LYS A 85 14.13 -13.94 15.98
CA LYS A 85 13.60 -15.29 16.15
C LYS A 85 13.02 -15.86 14.85
N PRO A 86 13.19 -17.17 14.60
CA PRO A 86 12.51 -17.84 13.50
C PRO A 86 10.99 -17.84 13.75
N ILE A 87 10.22 -17.65 12.67
CA ILE A 87 8.77 -17.51 12.71
C ILE A 87 8.04 -18.55 11.87
N ILE A 88 6.77 -18.78 12.20
CA ILE A 88 5.82 -19.65 11.51
C ILE A 88 4.43 -18.99 11.51
N LEU A 89 3.59 -19.34 10.52
CA LEU A 89 2.17 -18.99 10.55
C LEU A 89 1.38 -19.99 11.37
N HIS A 90 0.74 -19.49 12.42
CA HIS A 90 -0.15 -20.21 13.30
C HIS A 90 -1.61 -19.96 12.92
N HIS A 91 -2.39 -21.04 12.90
CA HIS A 91 -3.84 -21.02 12.76
C HIS A 91 -4.47 -20.71 14.12
N ILE A 92 -5.08 -19.54 14.27
CA ILE A 92 -5.71 -19.08 15.54
C ILE A 92 -6.83 -20.04 15.95
N ILE A 93 -7.67 -20.42 14.99
CA ILE A 93 -8.56 -21.58 15.07
C ILE A 93 -7.97 -22.65 14.19
N GLU A 94 -7.78 -23.85 14.74
CA GLU A 94 -7.05 -24.93 14.09
C GLU A 94 -7.63 -25.26 12.70
N TRP A 95 -6.77 -25.69 11.78
CA TRP A 95 -7.18 -26.07 10.43
C TRP A 95 -8.18 -27.23 10.42
N SER A 96 -8.03 -28.19 11.35
CA SER A 96 -8.95 -29.32 11.56
C SER A 96 -10.39 -28.86 11.76
N GLU A 97 -10.58 -27.72 12.45
CA GLU A 97 -11.88 -27.16 12.79
C GLU A 97 -12.36 -26.13 11.76
N SER A 98 -11.50 -25.19 11.38
CA SER A 98 -11.90 -24.02 10.60
C SER A 98 -11.83 -24.23 9.08
N ARG A 99 -10.91 -25.09 8.61
CA ARG A 99 -10.52 -25.18 7.18
C ARG A 99 -10.22 -23.82 6.54
N ASP A 100 -9.77 -22.87 7.36
CA ASP A 100 -9.67 -21.47 6.97
C ASP A 100 -8.22 -20.98 6.95
N HIS A 101 -7.78 -20.47 5.79
CA HIS A 101 -6.49 -19.80 5.62
C HIS A 101 -6.65 -18.28 5.52
N SER A 102 -7.76 -17.70 5.95
CA SER A 102 -7.97 -16.25 5.97
C SER A 102 -6.90 -15.53 6.78
N GLU A 103 -6.65 -14.26 6.47
CA GLU A 103 -5.70 -13.45 7.24
C GLU A 103 -6.15 -13.25 8.68
N GLU A 104 -7.47 -13.28 8.90
CA GLU A 104 -8.12 -13.15 10.19
C GLU A 104 -7.84 -14.35 11.09
N ASN A 105 -7.66 -15.54 10.50
CA ASN A 105 -7.37 -16.78 11.21
C ASN A 105 -5.87 -17.13 11.28
N LEU A 106 -4.99 -16.30 10.74
CA LEU A 106 -3.55 -16.55 10.71
C LEU A 106 -2.79 -15.53 11.56
N ALA A 107 -1.86 -15.99 12.40
CA ALA A 107 -0.95 -15.15 13.17
C ALA A 107 0.51 -15.52 12.89
N VAL A 108 1.41 -14.52 12.88
CA VAL A 108 2.86 -14.76 12.81
C VAL A 108 3.38 -14.98 14.22
N LEU A 109 3.87 -16.17 14.54
CA LEU A 109 4.44 -16.51 15.85
C LEU A 109 5.88 -17.00 15.70
N CYS A 110 6.73 -16.75 16.71
CA CYS A 110 7.98 -17.49 16.82
C CYS A 110 7.72 -18.90 17.35
N LEU A 111 8.70 -19.81 17.21
CA LEU A 111 8.54 -21.21 17.63
C LEU A 111 8.14 -21.33 19.12
N ASP A 112 8.76 -20.54 20.00
CA ASP A 112 8.40 -20.54 21.43
C ASP A 112 6.90 -20.27 21.65
N HIS A 113 6.38 -19.15 21.11
CA HIS A 113 4.98 -18.78 21.31
C HIS A 113 4.00 -19.66 20.52
N HIS A 114 4.44 -20.25 19.41
CA HIS A 114 3.67 -21.26 18.70
C HIS A 114 3.42 -22.47 19.61
N ASP A 115 4.46 -22.96 20.30
CA ASP A 115 4.32 -24.07 21.24
C ASP A 115 3.49 -23.68 22.47
N GLU A 116 3.61 -22.43 22.95
CA GLU A 116 2.76 -21.92 24.02
C GLU A 116 1.27 -21.87 23.65
N ALA A 117 0.94 -21.55 22.39
CA ALA A 117 -0.43 -21.52 21.90
C ALA A 117 -1.09 -22.92 21.89
N HIS A 118 -0.29 -23.98 21.72
CA HIS A 118 -0.75 -25.37 21.81
C HIS A 118 -0.67 -25.96 23.23
N THR A 119 -0.08 -25.24 24.19
CA THR A 119 0.14 -25.74 25.55
C THR A 119 -0.89 -25.17 26.53
N LYS A 120 -1.62 -26.04 27.22
CA LYS A 120 -2.43 -25.64 28.39
C LYS A 120 -1.54 -25.64 29.62
N ARG A 121 -1.54 -24.54 30.38
CA ARG A 121 -0.78 -24.40 31.63
C ARG A 121 -1.73 -24.10 32.80
N ASP A 122 -1.52 -24.76 33.93
CA ASP A 122 -2.36 -24.60 35.13
C ASP A 122 -2.01 -23.35 35.96
N LEU A 123 -0.72 -23.00 36.02
CA LEU A 123 -0.21 -21.93 36.89
C LEU A 123 0.10 -20.61 36.17
N SER A 124 0.23 -20.63 34.84
CA SER A 124 0.50 -19.43 34.04
C SER A 124 -0.62 -19.20 33.04
N LEU A 125 -0.84 -17.94 32.67
CA LEU A 125 -1.90 -17.58 31.75
C LEU A 125 -1.66 -18.22 30.38
N THR A 126 -2.59 -19.08 29.95
CA THR A 126 -2.53 -19.73 28.64
C THR A 126 -2.68 -18.70 27.51
N LEU A 127 -1.96 -18.93 26.41
CA LEU A 127 -2.05 -18.11 25.21
C LEU A 127 -3.27 -18.56 24.38
N THR A 128 -4.44 -18.04 24.74
CA THR A 128 -5.70 -18.39 24.06
C THR A 128 -5.81 -17.73 22.69
N ALA A 129 -6.68 -18.28 21.83
CA ALA A 129 -7.00 -17.71 20.51
C ALA A 129 -7.34 -16.21 20.57
N ASP A 130 -8.13 -15.78 21.55
CA ASP A 130 -8.51 -14.37 21.71
C ASP A 130 -7.33 -13.47 22.08
N ARG A 131 -6.40 -13.98 22.91
CA ARG A 131 -5.17 -13.25 23.22
C ARG A 131 -4.29 -13.12 21.98
N VAL A 132 -4.14 -14.19 21.20
CA VAL A 132 -3.40 -14.16 19.93
C VAL A 132 -4.02 -13.13 18.98
N ARG A 133 -5.35 -13.09 18.84
CA ARG A 133 -6.04 -12.05 18.05
C ARG A 133 -5.75 -10.64 18.53
N GLY A 134 -5.77 -10.44 19.85
CA GLY A 134 -5.45 -9.15 20.47
C GLY A 134 -4.03 -8.69 20.16
N TYR A 135 -3.04 -9.57 20.37
CA TYR A 135 -1.63 -9.29 20.06
C TYR A 135 -1.40 -9.03 18.57
N LYS A 136 -1.97 -9.88 17.70
CA LYS A 136 -1.93 -9.70 16.24
C LYS A 136 -2.43 -8.32 15.84
N ARG A 137 -3.65 -7.95 16.26
CA ARG A 137 -4.25 -6.67 15.90
C ARG A 137 -3.38 -5.49 16.36
N SER A 138 -2.96 -5.50 17.61
CA SER A 138 -2.12 -4.44 18.15
C SER A 138 -0.79 -4.31 17.42
N TRP A 139 -0.17 -5.45 17.06
CA TRP A 139 1.10 -5.42 16.34
C TRP A 139 0.95 -4.91 14.91
N GLU A 140 -0.07 -5.36 14.18
CA GLU A 140 -0.32 -4.90 12.81
C GLU A 140 -0.61 -3.39 12.76
N GLU A 141 -1.35 -2.85 13.73
CA GLU A 141 -1.58 -1.41 13.88
C GLU A 141 -0.29 -0.62 14.17
N ASP A 142 0.62 -1.20 14.96
CA ASP A 142 1.92 -0.60 15.24
C ASP A 142 2.84 -0.63 14.01
N CYS A 143 2.86 -1.73 13.25
CA CYS A 143 3.59 -1.85 12.00
C CYS A 143 3.13 -0.81 10.97
N GLU A 144 1.83 -0.62 10.81
CA GLU A 144 1.27 0.38 9.87
C GLU A 144 1.72 1.81 10.23
N LYS A 145 1.70 2.17 11.52
CA LYS A 145 2.19 3.49 11.98
C LYS A 145 3.69 3.65 11.70
N GLN A 146 4.47 2.59 11.87
CA GLN A 146 5.91 2.63 11.61
C GLN A 146 6.23 2.86 10.13
N ASP A 147 5.50 2.27 9.18
CA ASP A 147 5.74 2.47 7.74
C ASP A 147 5.60 3.95 7.34
N ILE A 148 4.58 4.61 7.90
CA ILE A 148 4.37 6.04 7.73
C ILE A 148 5.55 6.81 8.33
N ILE A 149 5.88 6.54 9.60
CA ILE A 149 6.98 7.20 10.33
C ILE A 149 8.32 7.03 9.60
N GLU A 150 8.58 5.88 8.99
CA GLU A 150 9.78 5.64 8.21
C GLU A 150 9.82 6.54 6.96
N LEU A 151 8.71 6.63 6.22
CA LEU A 151 8.60 7.57 5.10
C LEU A 151 8.92 9.01 5.51
N TYR A 152 8.44 9.43 6.70
CA TYR A 152 8.79 10.73 7.31
C TYR A 152 10.26 10.84 7.66
N HIS A 153 10.82 9.86 8.35
CA HIS A 153 12.20 9.93 8.78
C HIS A 153 13.15 10.08 7.60
N LEU A 154 12.87 9.41 6.48
CA LEU A 154 13.67 9.58 5.25
C LEU A 154 13.54 10.98 4.67
N LYS A 155 12.33 11.53 4.73
CA LYS A 155 12.02 12.89 4.30
C LYS A 155 12.89 13.91 5.04
N TYR A 156 13.13 13.69 6.33
CA TYR A 156 13.84 14.61 7.22
C TYR A 156 15.30 14.23 7.54
N SER A 157 15.75 13.01 7.22
CA SER A 157 17.10 12.52 7.55
C SER A 157 18.19 13.07 6.63
N SER A 158 17.80 13.68 5.51
CA SER A 158 18.72 14.28 4.55
C SER A 158 18.31 15.73 4.27
N GLU A 159 19.29 16.63 4.24
CA GLU A 159 19.06 18.04 3.94
C GLU A 159 18.75 18.29 2.45
N SER A 160 19.07 17.34 1.55
CA SER A 160 18.90 17.49 0.09
C SER A 160 17.49 17.13 -0.41
N SER A 161 16.54 17.05 0.51
CA SER A 161 15.47 16.09 0.43
C SER A 161 14.14 16.86 0.47
N SER A 162 13.53 17.05 -0.71
CA SER A 162 12.41 17.98 -0.94
C SER A 162 11.22 17.34 -1.67
N TRP A 163 10.00 17.82 -1.41
CA TRP A 163 8.87 17.51 -2.32
C TRP A 163 9.07 18.35 -3.58
N ALA A 164 9.03 17.71 -4.74
CA ALA A 164 9.23 18.36 -6.03
C ALA A 164 7.89 18.79 -6.63
N TRP A 165 6.85 17.98 -6.43
CA TRP A 165 5.53 18.21 -7.01
C TRP A 165 4.43 17.68 -6.10
N ILE A 166 3.33 18.41 -6.02
CA ILE A 166 2.14 18.04 -5.25
C ILE A 166 0.90 18.24 -6.13
N ASN A 167 0.04 17.23 -6.14
CA ASN A 167 -1.28 17.29 -6.76
C ASN A 167 -2.25 18.02 -5.82
N ILE A 168 -2.24 19.36 -5.86
CA ILE A 168 -3.00 20.20 -4.92
C ILE A 168 -4.50 19.81 -4.87
N PRO A 169 -5.23 19.68 -6.01
CA PRO A 169 -6.64 19.30 -5.95
C PRO A 169 -6.86 17.92 -5.33
N ARG A 170 -6.03 16.92 -5.67
CA ARG A 170 -6.16 15.57 -5.11
C ARG A 170 -5.82 15.53 -3.62
N LEU A 171 -4.82 16.30 -3.20
CA LEU A 171 -4.44 16.41 -1.80
C LEU A 171 -5.60 16.95 -0.97
N PHE A 172 -6.19 18.08 -1.38
CA PHE A 172 -7.31 18.68 -0.67
C PHE A 172 -8.59 17.83 -0.74
N GLU A 173 -8.85 17.12 -1.84
CA GLU A 173 -9.95 16.12 -1.90
C GLU A 173 -9.82 15.10 -0.77
N ILE A 174 -8.61 14.55 -0.58
CA ILE A 174 -8.35 13.54 0.46
C ILE A 174 -8.42 14.17 1.86
N PHE A 175 -7.77 15.31 2.04
CA PHE A 175 -7.71 16.05 3.30
C PHE A 175 -9.12 16.37 3.83
N LEU A 176 -9.98 16.93 2.97
CA LEU A 176 -11.37 17.26 3.31
C LEU A 176 -12.21 16.00 3.54
N LYS A 177 -12.07 14.97 2.70
CA LYS A 177 -12.80 13.70 2.86
C LYS A 177 -12.46 13.01 4.17
N LYS A 178 -11.22 13.14 4.63
CA LYS A 178 -10.73 12.61 5.91
C LYS A 178 -11.09 13.52 7.09
N LYS A 179 -11.75 14.67 6.86
CA LYS A 179 -12.12 15.66 7.86
C LYS A 179 -10.92 16.09 8.70
N LEU A 180 -9.80 16.31 8.01
CA LEU A 180 -8.57 16.78 8.64
C LEU A 180 -8.61 18.30 8.78
N GLU A 181 -7.81 18.79 9.72
CA GLU A 181 -7.66 20.19 10.03
C GLU A 181 -6.16 20.49 10.13
N ILE A 182 -5.75 21.70 9.74
CA ILE A 182 -4.41 22.20 9.99
C ILE A 182 -4.48 23.08 11.23
N ILE A 183 -3.80 22.63 12.29
CA ILE A 183 -3.66 23.44 13.49
C ILE A 183 -2.38 24.28 13.39
N PRO A 184 -2.32 25.47 13.99
CA PRO A 184 -1.15 26.34 13.90
C PRO A 184 0.17 25.69 14.30
N SER A 185 0.14 24.71 15.21
CA SER A 185 1.32 23.96 15.66
C SER A 185 1.87 22.96 14.65
N ASP A 186 1.12 22.62 13.59
CA ASP A 186 1.61 21.75 12.51
C ASP A 186 2.57 22.50 11.58
N LEU A 187 2.44 23.83 11.51
CA LEU A 187 3.19 24.69 10.61
C LEU A 187 4.41 25.28 11.31
N ASN A 188 5.43 25.63 10.50
CA ASN A 188 6.46 26.53 10.97
C ASN A 188 5.79 27.85 11.39
N LYS A 189 6.08 28.33 12.60
CA LYS A 189 5.46 29.54 13.18
C LYS A 189 5.56 30.74 12.23
N VAL A 190 6.71 30.95 11.60
CA VAL A 190 6.96 32.05 10.67
C VAL A 190 6.11 31.87 9.40
N THR A 191 6.03 30.66 8.86
CA THR A 191 5.16 30.34 7.71
C THR A 191 3.71 30.66 8.05
N TYR A 192 3.21 30.19 9.19
CA TYR A 192 1.82 30.42 9.59
C TYR A 192 1.50 31.91 9.73
N GLU A 193 2.33 32.67 10.47
CA GLU A 193 2.13 34.10 10.68
C GLU A 193 2.12 34.86 9.34
N ILE A 194 3.09 34.60 8.46
CA ILE A 194 3.17 35.28 7.16
C ILE A 194 1.97 34.96 6.27
N LEU A 195 1.57 33.68 6.18
CA LEU A 195 0.45 33.29 5.33
C LEU A 195 -0.87 33.86 5.84
N ARG A 196 -1.07 33.94 7.17
CA ARG A 196 -2.25 34.55 7.78
C ARG A 196 -2.27 36.06 7.61
N ASP A 197 -1.20 36.75 7.98
CA ASP A 197 -1.12 38.21 7.95
C ASP A 197 -1.27 38.76 6.53
N LYS A 198 -0.71 38.05 5.55
CA LYS A 198 -0.86 38.44 4.15
C LYS A 198 -2.23 38.10 3.58
N GLY A 199 -2.96 37.14 4.15
CA GLY A 199 -4.29 36.75 3.69
C GLY A 199 -4.31 35.61 2.67
N PHE A 200 -3.35 34.68 2.72
CA PHE A 200 -3.35 33.47 1.89
C PHE A 200 -4.22 32.34 2.45
N LEU A 201 -4.59 32.40 3.72
CA LEU A 201 -5.36 31.36 4.40
C LEU A 201 -6.71 31.89 4.90
N ASP A 202 -7.77 31.09 4.74
CA ASP A 202 -9.11 31.36 5.27
C ASP A 202 -9.20 31.18 6.80
N GLN A 203 -10.37 31.40 7.42
CA GLN A 203 -10.54 31.21 8.87
C GLN A 203 -10.25 29.78 9.38
N ASN A 204 -10.22 28.77 8.49
CA ASN A 204 -9.97 27.37 8.81
C ASN A 204 -8.52 26.95 8.50
N ASN A 205 -7.62 27.91 8.25
CA ASN A 205 -6.24 27.69 7.84
C ASN A 205 -6.10 26.92 6.51
N ILE A 206 -7.09 27.04 5.62
CA ILE A 206 -7.07 26.48 4.27
C ILE A 206 -6.62 27.53 3.28
N LEU A 207 -5.76 27.13 2.34
CA LEU A 207 -5.29 27.99 1.26
C LEU A 207 -6.47 28.44 0.40
N ILE A 208 -6.62 29.76 0.23
CA ILE A 208 -7.65 30.34 -0.65
C ILE A 208 -7.26 30.18 -2.12
N ASP A 209 -8.21 30.44 -3.02
CA ASP A 209 -8.00 30.35 -4.47
C ASP A 209 -6.82 31.22 -4.94
N GLU A 210 -6.04 30.73 -5.91
CA GLU A 210 -4.90 31.47 -6.45
C GLU A 210 -5.29 32.82 -7.07
N GLU A 211 -6.51 32.94 -7.58
CA GLU A 211 -7.05 34.16 -8.16
C GLU A 211 -7.31 35.25 -7.11
N GLU A 212 -7.53 34.85 -5.85
CA GLU A 212 -7.79 35.73 -4.72
C GLU A 212 -6.50 36.11 -3.96
N TRP A 213 -5.34 35.61 -4.39
CA TRP A 213 -4.11 35.87 -3.66
C TRP A 213 -3.72 37.35 -3.68
N PRO A 214 -3.24 37.88 -2.54
CA PRO A 214 -2.89 39.28 -2.33
C PRO A 214 -1.53 39.64 -2.96
N VAL A 215 -1.24 39.11 -4.16
CA VAL A 215 0.01 39.30 -4.89
C VAL A 215 -0.26 39.70 -6.32
N LYS A 216 0.48 40.70 -6.81
CA LYS A 216 0.51 41.02 -8.24
C LYS A 216 1.50 40.07 -8.90
N ARG A 217 0.99 39.02 -9.55
CA ARG A 217 1.81 38.13 -10.38
C ARG A 217 2.15 38.82 -11.70
N PRO A 218 3.43 39.00 -12.06
CA PRO A 218 3.81 39.40 -13.40
C PRO A 218 3.26 38.41 -14.44
N SER A 219 3.10 38.85 -15.69
CA SER A 219 2.69 37.96 -16.79
C SER A 219 3.76 36.92 -17.19
N THR A 220 4.89 36.86 -16.48
CA THR A 220 6.09 36.08 -16.82
C THR A 220 6.41 34.94 -15.85
N ASP A 221 5.52 34.63 -14.90
CA ASP A 221 5.78 33.58 -13.90
C ASP A 221 6.01 32.21 -14.57
N PHE A 222 7.13 31.56 -14.24
CA PHE A 222 7.56 30.33 -14.88
C PHE A 222 6.78 29.10 -14.36
N TYR A 223 6.28 29.12 -13.12
CA TYR A 223 5.52 28.04 -12.47
C TYR A 223 4.65 28.57 -11.31
N TYR A 224 3.81 27.70 -10.71
CA TYR A 224 2.76 28.06 -9.73
C TYR A 224 3.24 28.89 -8.53
N LEU A 225 4.45 28.61 -8.02
CA LEU A 225 5.03 29.25 -6.83
C LEU A 225 6.22 30.15 -7.16
N ASP A 226 6.29 30.67 -8.39
CA ASP A 226 7.38 31.51 -8.86
C ASP A 226 7.25 32.98 -8.42
N PHE A 227 7.20 33.18 -7.11
CA PHE A 227 7.16 34.51 -6.48
C PHE A 227 7.68 34.40 -5.04
N TRP A 228 8.01 35.54 -4.43
CA TRP A 228 8.75 35.58 -3.15
C TRP A 228 8.09 34.79 -2.01
N ASP A 229 6.77 34.91 -1.85
CA ASP A 229 6.03 34.21 -0.78
C ASP A 229 5.67 32.77 -1.14
N GLY A 230 5.93 32.33 -2.38
CA GLY A 230 5.66 30.97 -2.85
C GLY A 230 6.36 29.89 -2.02
N LYS A 231 7.51 30.20 -1.42
CA LYS A 231 8.21 29.31 -0.48
C LYS A 231 7.38 28.95 0.77
N TYR A 232 6.60 29.90 1.30
CA TYR A 232 5.74 29.67 2.46
C TYR A 232 4.54 28.81 2.08
N ILE A 233 4.01 28.99 0.87
CA ILE A 233 2.95 28.12 0.34
C ILE A 233 3.49 26.71 0.07
N ALA A 234 4.72 26.58 -0.44
CA ALA A 234 5.36 25.28 -0.62
C ALA A 234 5.52 24.53 0.72
N ASP A 235 5.98 25.23 1.77
CA ASP A 235 6.09 24.72 3.13
C ASP A 235 4.72 24.27 3.67
N TYR A 236 3.72 25.13 3.55
CA TYR A 236 2.34 24.81 3.93
C TYR A 236 1.78 23.58 3.19
N LEU A 237 1.93 23.50 1.87
CA LEU A 237 1.46 22.36 1.08
C LEU A 237 2.19 21.06 1.46
N ALA A 238 3.48 21.14 1.78
CA ALA A 238 4.22 20.00 2.33
C ALA A 238 3.64 19.58 3.69
N THR A 239 3.36 20.51 4.60
CA THR A 239 2.69 20.19 5.88
C THR A 239 1.31 19.56 5.69
N VAL A 240 0.48 20.10 4.78
CA VAL A 240 -0.85 19.52 4.48
C VAL A 240 -0.73 18.11 3.93
N LEU A 241 0.19 17.91 2.98
CA LEU A 241 0.51 16.59 2.47
C LEU A 241 0.86 15.66 3.62
N GLU A 242 1.72 16.12 4.51
CA GLU A 242 2.19 15.32 5.61
C GLU A 242 1.08 14.96 6.62
N VAL A 243 0.30 15.93 7.09
CA VAL A 243 -0.86 15.64 7.95
C VAL A 243 -1.82 14.64 7.28
N THR A 244 -1.97 14.74 5.96
CA THR A 244 -2.78 13.80 5.17
C THR A 244 -2.18 12.40 5.12
N LEU A 245 -0.89 12.26 4.78
CA LEU A 245 -0.25 10.95 4.63
C LEU A 245 -0.28 10.13 5.93
N ARG A 246 -0.19 10.78 7.10
CA ARG A 246 -0.32 10.12 8.41
C ARG A 246 -1.66 9.43 8.66
N ARG A 247 -2.68 9.70 7.84
CA ARG A 247 -4.05 9.19 7.98
C ARG A 247 -4.43 8.23 6.85
N LEU A 248 -3.45 7.82 6.04
CA LEU A 248 -3.62 6.92 4.91
C LEU A 248 -2.90 5.58 5.16
N PRO A 249 -3.53 4.45 4.80
CA PRO A 249 -2.90 3.14 4.85
C PRO A 249 -1.95 2.97 3.67
N ILE A 250 -0.76 3.58 3.77
CA ILE A 250 0.25 3.59 2.69
C ILE A 250 1.04 2.27 2.73
N ILE A 251 1.07 1.57 1.60
CA ILE A 251 1.91 0.39 1.41
C ILE A 251 3.18 0.81 0.68
N ASP A 252 4.34 0.70 1.32
CA ASP A 252 5.61 0.91 0.62
C ASP A 252 5.93 -0.32 -0.23
N ILE A 253 5.99 -0.12 -1.55
CA ILE A 253 6.26 -1.20 -2.51
C ILE A 253 7.71 -1.20 -3.01
N THR A 254 8.58 -0.34 -2.46
CA THR A 254 9.97 -0.18 -2.92
C THR A 254 10.75 -1.49 -2.87
N GLU A 255 10.66 -2.24 -1.77
CA GLU A 255 11.45 -3.47 -1.59
C GLU A 255 10.99 -4.61 -2.50
N ASN A 256 9.68 -4.69 -2.74
CA ASN A 256 9.05 -5.75 -3.51
C ASN A 256 8.70 -5.32 -4.94
N LEU A 257 9.22 -4.17 -5.40
CA LEU A 257 8.94 -3.64 -6.75
C LEU A 257 9.26 -4.64 -7.86
N LYS A 258 10.20 -5.56 -7.65
CA LYS A 258 10.60 -6.57 -8.65
C LYS A 258 9.71 -7.82 -8.64
N GLN A 259 8.81 -7.96 -7.66
CA GLN A 259 8.04 -9.18 -7.39
C GLN A 259 6.58 -9.03 -7.85
N LYS A 260 6.29 -9.31 -9.13
CA LYS A 260 4.94 -9.20 -9.72
C LYS A 260 3.85 -9.90 -8.90
N GLY A 261 4.12 -11.14 -8.47
CA GLY A 261 3.16 -11.94 -7.70
C GLY A 261 2.85 -11.34 -6.33
N TRP A 262 3.86 -10.76 -5.68
CA TRP A 262 3.68 -10.06 -4.40
C TRP A 262 2.85 -8.80 -4.59
N LEU A 263 3.15 -7.97 -5.60
CA LEU A 263 2.39 -6.75 -5.89
C LEU A 263 0.90 -7.07 -6.11
N LYS A 264 0.60 -8.04 -6.99
CA LYS A 264 -0.78 -8.49 -7.23
C LYS A 264 -1.51 -8.97 -5.97
N SER A 265 -0.77 -9.50 -4.99
CA SER A 265 -1.35 -9.94 -3.73
C SER A 265 -1.59 -8.83 -2.71
N MET A 266 -0.79 -7.76 -2.76
CA MET A 266 -0.75 -6.70 -1.76
C MET A 266 -1.57 -5.48 -2.14
N ILE A 267 -1.56 -5.09 -3.41
CA ILE A 267 -2.19 -3.86 -3.89
C ILE A 267 -3.42 -4.18 -4.75
N LYS A 268 -4.42 -3.31 -4.64
CA LYS A 268 -5.64 -3.35 -5.44
C LYS A 268 -6.05 -1.94 -5.83
N ASP A 269 -7.07 -1.83 -6.67
CA ASP A 269 -7.65 -0.54 -7.03
C ASP A 269 -8.08 0.21 -5.77
N GLY A 270 -7.60 1.44 -5.65
CA GLY A 270 -7.82 2.30 -4.50
C GLY A 270 -6.80 2.19 -3.37
N SER A 271 -5.87 1.22 -3.39
CA SER A 271 -4.74 1.17 -2.45
C SER A 271 -3.88 2.44 -2.53
N PHE A 272 -3.38 2.92 -1.39
CA PHE A 272 -2.36 3.97 -1.34
C PHE A 272 -0.98 3.31 -1.27
N ILE A 273 -0.06 3.78 -2.12
CA ILE A 273 1.28 3.22 -2.21
C ILE A 273 2.34 4.32 -2.15
N ALA A 274 3.50 3.96 -1.60
CA ALA A 274 4.74 4.71 -1.71
C ALA A 274 5.76 3.89 -2.52
N LEU A 275 6.60 4.57 -3.28
CA LEU A 275 7.61 3.93 -4.11
C LEU A 275 8.83 4.84 -4.31
N GLN A 276 10.02 4.28 -4.12
CA GLN A 276 11.27 4.88 -4.59
C GLN A 276 11.79 4.15 -5.82
N ALA A 277 11.86 4.83 -6.96
CA ALA A 277 12.33 4.23 -8.21
C ALA A 277 12.92 5.26 -9.19
N ASP A 278 13.57 4.74 -10.24
CA ASP A 278 14.05 5.52 -11.37
C ASP A 278 12.88 5.82 -12.33
N PHE A 279 12.45 7.08 -12.38
CA PHE A 279 11.34 7.54 -13.22
C PHE A 279 11.84 8.26 -14.47
N TYR A 280 11.15 7.99 -15.59
CA TYR A 280 11.29 8.70 -16.85
C TYR A 280 10.14 9.68 -17.03
N PHE A 281 10.45 10.86 -17.57
CA PHE A 281 9.48 11.93 -17.81
C PHE A 281 9.33 12.20 -19.31
N LYS A 282 8.10 12.26 -19.80
CA LYS A 282 7.77 12.56 -21.19
C LYS A 282 6.68 13.61 -21.29
N ASP A 283 6.81 14.49 -22.28
CA ASP A 283 5.73 15.40 -22.66
C ASP A 283 4.61 14.60 -23.34
N VAL A 284 3.38 14.77 -22.87
CA VAL A 284 2.19 14.15 -23.49
C VAL A 284 1.69 15.03 -24.63
N ASP A 285 1.67 16.34 -24.39
CA ASP A 285 1.14 17.33 -25.32
C ASP A 285 2.23 18.34 -25.72
N LYS A 286 2.18 18.82 -26.95
CA LYS A 286 3.01 19.94 -27.45
C LYS A 286 2.36 21.30 -27.12
N ILE A 287 1.78 21.44 -25.95
CA ILE A 287 1.12 22.66 -25.50
C ILE A 287 2.19 23.62 -24.92
N GLU A 288 2.20 24.86 -25.41
CA GLU A 288 3.09 25.91 -24.91
C GLU A 288 2.59 26.55 -23.61
N ASP A 289 1.27 26.56 -23.39
CA ASP A 289 0.67 27.06 -22.15
C ASP A 289 1.06 26.17 -20.96
N ASN A 290 1.94 26.70 -20.11
CA ASN A 290 2.45 26.01 -18.94
C ASN A 290 1.36 25.56 -17.97
N LYS A 291 0.24 26.29 -17.86
CA LYS A 291 -0.89 25.93 -16.99
C LYS A 291 -1.67 24.73 -17.54
N LYS A 292 -1.59 24.45 -18.84
CA LYS A 292 -2.32 23.37 -19.51
C LYS A 292 -1.44 22.20 -19.93
N LYS A 293 -0.12 22.32 -19.77
CA LYS A 293 0.83 21.29 -20.13
C LYS A 293 0.66 20.05 -19.25
N ASN A 294 0.59 18.88 -19.88
CA ASN A 294 0.64 17.59 -19.19
C ASN A 294 1.89 16.81 -19.55
N LYS A 295 2.49 16.20 -18.52
CA LYS A 295 3.59 15.25 -18.64
C LYS A 295 3.18 13.90 -18.08
N LYS A 296 3.84 12.86 -18.57
CA LYS A 296 3.74 11.49 -18.06
C LYS A 296 5.05 11.13 -17.38
N ALA A 297 4.94 10.62 -16.17
CA ALA A 297 6.04 10.01 -15.43
C ALA A 297 5.82 8.50 -15.42
N TYR A 298 6.87 7.72 -15.66
CA TYR A 298 6.77 6.27 -15.56
C TYR A 298 8.08 5.60 -15.11
N TYR A 299 7.94 4.57 -14.30
CA TYR A 299 8.93 3.54 -14.08
C TYR A 299 8.62 2.34 -14.99
N ARG A 300 9.65 1.69 -15.52
CA ARG A 300 9.51 0.43 -16.26
C ARG A 300 10.71 -0.47 -15.95
N GLY A 301 10.45 -1.65 -15.40
CA GLY A 301 11.49 -2.62 -15.06
C GLY A 301 10.90 -3.93 -14.54
N HIS A 302 11.61 -5.04 -14.74
CA HIS A 302 11.17 -6.37 -14.30
C HIS A 302 9.75 -6.76 -14.78
N GLY A 303 9.37 -6.29 -15.97
CA GLY A 303 8.04 -6.46 -16.55
C GLY A 303 6.91 -5.80 -15.75
N ILE A 304 7.24 -4.76 -14.97
CA ILE A 304 6.32 -3.93 -14.22
C ILE A 304 6.46 -2.51 -14.73
N LYS A 305 5.33 -1.85 -14.95
CA LYS A 305 5.27 -0.46 -15.38
C LYS A 305 4.40 0.30 -14.40
N ILE A 306 4.92 1.38 -13.84
CA ILE A 306 4.18 2.23 -12.92
C ILE A 306 4.14 3.61 -13.52
N GLU A 307 2.95 4.17 -13.74
CA GLU A 307 2.81 5.43 -14.45
C GLU A 307 1.75 6.35 -13.88
N TYR A 308 1.98 7.65 -14.05
CA TYR A 308 1.04 8.70 -13.72
C TYR A 308 1.23 9.91 -14.62
N SER A 309 0.16 10.69 -14.79
CA SER A 309 0.21 11.98 -15.45
C SER A 309 0.25 13.10 -14.42
N PHE A 310 0.94 14.18 -14.73
CA PHE A 310 1.04 15.36 -13.87
C PHE A 310 1.20 16.63 -14.70
N ASN A 311 0.80 17.75 -14.10
CA ASN A 311 1.00 19.07 -14.68
C ASN A 311 2.24 19.71 -14.03
N PRO A 312 3.31 20.02 -14.81
CA PRO A 312 4.52 20.65 -14.29
C PRO A 312 4.32 22.05 -13.71
N TRP A 313 3.19 22.72 -13.98
CA TRP A 313 2.84 24.00 -13.37
C TRP A 313 2.91 23.94 -11.85
N PHE A 314 2.45 22.85 -11.24
CA PHE A 314 2.39 22.66 -9.78
C PHE A 314 3.71 22.14 -9.17
N CYS A 315 4.84 22.27 -9.86
CA CYS A 315 6.14 22.01 -9.23
C CYS A 315 6.42 23.08 -8.17
N LEU A 316 7.03 22.68 -7.05
CA LEU A 316 7.24 23.56 -5.89
C LEU A 316 8.45 24.50 -6.05
N SER A 317 9.28 24.30 -7.07
CA SER A 317 10.43 25.16 -7.38
C SER A 317 10.88 25.00 -8.85
N SER A 318 11.72 25.94 -9.30
CA SER A 318 12.36 25.85 -10.62
C SER A 318 13.20 24.57 -10.78
N SER A 319 14.00 24.21 -9.78
CA SER A 319 14.79 22.97 -9.80
C SER A 319 13.91 21.72 -9.77
N ALA A 320 12.79 21.74 -9.05
CA ALA A 320 11.81 20.67 -9.09
C ALA A 320 11.27 20.46 -10.51
N ARG A 321 10.96 21.53 -11.24
CA ARG A 321 10.42 21.47 -12.60
C ARG A 321 11.45 21.00 -13.64
N HIS A 322 12.66 21.58 -13.60
CA HIS A 322 13.66 21.44 -14.65
C HIS A 322 14.70 20.34 -14.39
N CYS A 323 14.81 19.86 -13.15
CA CYS A 323 15.70 18.77 -12.80
C CYS A 323 14.89 17.56 -12.35
N TRP A 324 14.13 17.69 -11.26
CA TRP A 324 13.55 16.52 -10.60
C TRP A 324 12.38 15.90 -11.35
N MET A 325 11.46 16.70 -11.92
CA MET A 325 10.27 16.26 -12.65
C MET A 325 10.50 16.24 -14.18
N SER A 326 11.71 15.91 -14.61
CA SER A 326 12.10 15.90 -16.02
C SER A 326 13.23 14.88 -16.28
N GLY A 327 13.41 14.49 -17.55
CA GLY A 327 14.48 13.58 -17.95
C GLY A 327 14.33 12.19 -17.33
N HIS A 328 15.38 11.74 -16.64
CA HIS A 328 15.44 10.46 -15.95
C HIS A 328 16.06 10.67 -14.56
N THR A 329 15.27 10.50 -13.51
CA THR A 329 15.68 10.79 -12.13
C THR A 329 15.10 9.80 -11.15
N LYS A 330 15.81 9.60 -10.03
CA LYS A 330 15.27 8.85 -8.89
C LYS A 330 14.27 9.70 -8.13
N GLN A 331 13.10 9.14 -7.87
CA GLN A 331 12.04 9.83 -7.15
C GLN A 331 11.41 8.94 -6.09
N THR A 332 10.93 9.59 -5.04
CA THR A 332 9.96 9.01 -4.10
C THR A 332 8.58 9.52 -4.48
N ILE A 333 7.66 8.63 -4.82
CA ILE A 333 6.27 8.98 -5.12
C ILE A 333 5.33 8.42 -4.06
N VAL A 334 4.23 9.13 -3.84
CA VAL A 334 3.08 8.63 -3.08
C VAL A 334 1.82 8.86 -3.90
N GLY A 335 0.97 7.85 -3.99
CA GLY A 335 -0.24 7.97 -4.78
C GLY A 335 -1.24 6.85 -4.56
N ARG A 336 -2.40 7.01 -5.17
CA ARG A 336 -3.49 6.04 -5.12
C ARG A 336 -3.51 5.21 -6.41
N VAL A 337 -3.50 3.89 -6.28
CA VAL A 337 -3.67 2.97 -7.41
C VAL A 337 -5.06 3.16 -8.02
N ARG A 338 -5.11 3.37 -9.34
CA ARG A 338 -6.34 3.61 -10.11
C ARG A 338 -6.75 2.38 -10.90
N SER A 339 -5.78 1.69 -11.47
CA SER A 339 -6.00 0.41 -12.13
C SER A 339 -4.72 -0.41 -12.14
N ILE A 340 -4.90 -1.72 -12.16
CA ILE A 340 -3.85 -2.71 -12.36
C ILE A 340 -4.25 -3.56 -13.56
N ILE A 341 -3.49 -3.50 -14.64
CA ILE A 341 -3.78 -4.20 -15.90
C ILE A 341 -2.57 -4.99 -16.37
N GLU A 342 -2.81 -6.07 -17.11
CA GLU A 342 -1.75 -6.79 -17.81
C GLU A 342 -1.79 -6.44 -19.29
N GLU A 343 -0.72 -5.82 -19.79
CA GLU A 343 -0.57 -5.43 -21.20
C GLU A 343 0.78 -5.91 -21.70
N GLU A 344 0.79 -6.63 -22.83
CA GLU A 344 2.03 -7.09 -23.49
C GLU A 344 3.00 -7.86 -22.55
N GLY A 345 2.47 -8.59 -21.56
CA GLY A 345 3.26 -9.32 -20.57
C GLY A 345 3.82 -8.46 -19.42
N GLU A 346 3.46 -7.18 -19.37
CA GLU A 346 3.78 -6.25 -18.29
C GLU A 346 2.61 -6.04 -17.34
N LEU A 347 2.91 -5.93 -16.04
CA LEU A 347 1.95 -5.48 -15.04
C LEU A 347 1.99 -3.95 -15.02
N VAL A 348 0.98 -3.31 -15.58
CA VAL A 348 0.85 -1.85 -15.63
C VAL A 348 -0.01 -1.38 -14.47
N ILE A 349 0.56 -0.53 -13.62
CA ILE A 349 -0.10 0.06 -12.45
C ILE A 349 -0.23 1.56 -12.70
N ASN A 350 -1.47 2.00 -12.92
CA ASN A 350 -1.78 3.42 -13.08
C ASN A 350 -2.01 4.06 -11.71
N ILE A 351 -1.32 5.17 -11.45
CA ILE A 351 -1.39 5.86 -10.16
C ILE A 351 -1.99 7.26 -10.36
N SER A 352 -2.94 7.63 -9.51
CA SER A 352 -3.24 9.03 -9.24
C SER A 352 -2.21 9.54 -8.23
N CYS A 353 -1.09 10.04 -8.74
CA CYS A 353 0.00 10.54 -7.90
C CYS A 353 -0.49 11.75 -7.08
N ILE A 354 -0.19 11.72 -5.78
CA ILE A 354 -0.50 12.79 -4.82
C ILE A 354 0.72 13.69 -4.67
N ALA A 355 1.91 13.10 -4.58
CA ALA A 355 3.15 13.83 -4.46
C ALA A 355 4.32 13.05 -5.04
N SER A 356 5.32 13.80 -5.51
CA SER A 356 6.64 13.28 -5.91
C SER A 356 7.74 14.15 -5.33
N GLY A 357 8.83 13.53 -4.86
CA GLY A 357 9.94 14.21 -4.21
C GLY A 357 11.32 13.71 -4.65
N SER A 358 12.34 14.51 -4.35
CA SER A 358 13.74 14.28 -4.69
C SER A 358 14.34 13.19 -3.78
N TYR A 359 14.37 11.96 -4.29
CA TYR A 359 14.97 10.73 -3.74
C TYR A 359 15.32 10.69 -2.22
N PHE A 360 14.42 10.09 -1.43
CA PHE A 360 14.59 9.95 0.03
C PHE A 360 15.06 8.55 0.47
N ALA A 361 16.34 8.24 0.22
CA ALA A 361 16.97 6.92 0.47
C ALA A 361 17.22 6.65 1.98
N THR A 362 17.42 5.43 2.50
CA THR A 362 18.38 4.38 2.08
C THR A 362 17.79 2.98 2.10
N HIS A 363 17.99 2.18 1.06
CA HIS A 363 17.47 0.81 0.96
C HIS A 363 18.57 -0.22 0.63
N PRO A 364 18.88 -1.16 1.55
CA PRO A 364 19.17 -2.56 1.20
C PRO A 364 18.36 -3.64 1.98
N ALA A 365 17.11 -3.36 2.39
CA ALA A 365 16.27 -4.00 3.45
C ALA A 365 16.43 -3.27 4.80
N ARG A 366 15.63 -2.24 5.03
CA ARG A 366 15.93 -1.13 5.97
C ARG A 366 15.93 -1.58 7.44
N VAL A 367 17.12 -1.53 8.04
CA VAL A 367 17.52 -2.27 9.25
C VAL A 367 16.89 -1.73 10.53
N PHE A 368 16.02 -2.54 11.15
CA PHE A 368 16.28 -3.03 12.51
C PHE A 368 16.45 -4.56 12.45
N ARG A 369 17.70 -4.99 12.29
CA ARG A 369 18.20 -6.16 13.01
C ARG A 369 18.68 -5.62 14.37
N MET A 370 17.76 -5.49 15.32
CA MET A 370 18.08 -5.72 16.73
C MET A 370 16.97 -6.58 17.32
#